data_AF-A0A439TC72-F1
#
_entry.id   AF-A0A439TC72-F1
#
_cell.length_a   1.000
_cell.length_b   1.000
_cell.length_c   1.000
_cell.angle_alpha   90.00
_cell.angle_beta   90.00
_cell.angle_gamma   90.00
#
_symmetry.space_group_name_H-M   'P 1'
#
loop_
_entity.id
_entity.type
_entity.pdbx_description
1 polymer ?
#
loop_
_entity_poly.entity_id
_entity_poly.type
_entity_poly.pdbx_seq_one_letter_code
_entity_poly.pdbx_strand_id
1 'polypeptide(L)' 'MSEDAGKGSPGAGSAREALARRLAEQTGISEADARVLIELIGTNWNSLIREARVLTSRR' A
#
# COMPACT_ATOMS: atom_id res chain seq x y z
N MET A 1 33.78 11.68 13.22
CA MET A 1 32.90 10.53 13.47
C MET A 1 31.47 11.04 13.52
N SER A 2 30.73 10.87 12.44
CA SER A 2 29.28 11.06 12.40
C SER A 2 28.75 9.99 11.45
N GLU A 3 28.43 8.83 12.01
CA GLU A 3 27.72 7.76 11.31
C GLU A 3 26.25 7.90 11.66
N ASP A 4 25.50 8.59 10.80
CA ASP A 4 24.05 8.40 10.73
C ASP A 4 23.66 8.35 9.25
N ALA A 5 23.69 7.15 8.70
CA ALA A 5 23.03 6.83 7.45
C ALA A 5 21.98 5.78 7.79
N GLY A 6 20.80 6.25 8.21
CA GLY A 6 19.58 5.46 8.27
C GLY A 6 19.31 4.82 6.91
N LYS A 7 19.82 3.61 6.73
CA LYS A 7 19.71 2.83 5.49
C LYS A 7 18.32 2.22 5.43
N GLY A 8 17.32 3.03 5.09
CA GLY A 8 16.02 2.55 4.66
C GLY A 8 16.21 1.67 3.41
N SER A 9 16.00 0.36 3.53
CA SER A 9 16.17 -0.59 2.43
C SER A 9 15.32 -0.19 1.22
N PRO A 10 15.92 0.16 0.06
CA PRO A 10 15.21 0.69 -1.11
C PRO A 10 14.31 -0.34 -1.84
N GLY A 11 14.30 -1.61 -1.40
CA GLY A 11 13.49 -2.68 -2.01
C GLY A 11 12.07 -2.81 -1.46
N ALA A 12 11.81 -2.42 -0.20
CA ALA A 12 10.51 -2.64 0.44
C ALA A 12 9.51 -1.51 0.15
N GLY A 13 10.00 -0.26 0.10
CA GLY A 13 9.19 0.90 -0.27
C GLY A 13 8.71 0.82 -1.71
N SER A 14 9.59 0.45 -2.65
CA SER A 14 9.24 0.31 -4.07
C SER A 14 8.22 -0.80 -4.33
N ALA A 15 8.33 -1.95 -3.67
CA ALA A 15 7.36 -3.04 -3.80
C ALA A 15 5.97 -2.67 -3.25
N ARG A 16 5.91 -1.94 -2.13
CA ARG A 16 4.65 -1.46 -1.53
C ARG A 16 3.97 -0.41 -2.40
N GLU A 17 4.74 0.51 -2.99
CA GLU A 17 4.21 1.53 -3.91
C GLU A 17 3.66 0.89 -5.20
N ALA A 18 4.35 -0.11 -5.75
CA ALA A 18 3.83 -0.87 -6.90
C ALA A 18 2.54 -1.63 -6.56
N LEU A 19 2.46 -2.19 -5.35
CA LEU A 19 1.25 -2.86 -4.87
C LEU A 19 0.09 -1.87 -4.66
N ALA A 20 0.36 -0.69 -4.12
CA ALA A 20 -0.64 0.36 -3.91
C ALA A 20 -1.23 0.83 -5.23
N ARG A 21 -0.39 1.09 -6.24
CA ARG A 21 -0.81 1.44 -7.60
C ARG A 21 -1.71 0.37 -8.20
N ARG A 22 -1.28 -0.89 -8.15
CA ARG A 22 -2.07 -2.03 -8.67
C ARG A 22 -3.43 -2.14 -7.96
N LEU A 23 -3.46 -1.94 -6.65
CA LEU A 23 -4.70 -2.01 -5.87
C LEU A 23 -5.68 -0.89 -6.27
N ALA A 24 -5.18 0.33 -6.41
CA ALA A 24 -5.97 1.48 -6.85
C ALA A 24 -6.57 1.24 -8.25
N GLU A 25 -5.76 0.78 -9.21
CA GLU A 25 -6.21 0.45 -10.57
C GLU A 25 -7.31 -0.62 -10.59
N GLN A 26 -7.21 -1.65 -9.75
CA GLN A 26 -8.19 -2.74 -9.74
C GLN A 26 -9.50 -2.43 -9.01
N THR A 27 -9.50 -1.46 -8.10
CA THR A 27 -10.63 -1.25 -7.17
C THR A 27 -11.25 0.14 -7.26
N GLY A 28 -10.58 1.08 -7.93
CA GLY A 28 -11.04 2.46 -8.09
C GLY A 28 -10.83 3.35 -6.86
N ILE A 29 -10.18 2.85 -5.80
CA ILE A 29 -9.77 3.70 -4.67
C ILE A 29 -8.53 4.53 -5.03
N SER A 30 -8.21 5.55 -4.24
CA SER A 30 -7.00 6.34 -4.47
C SER A 30 -5.72 5.56 -4.11
N GLU A 31 -4.58 5.87 -4.74
CA GLU A 31 -3.27 5.30 -4.34
C GLU A 31 -2.92 5.63 -2.88
N ALA A 32 -3.43 6.74 -2.33
CA ALA A 32 -3.28 7.08 -0.91
C ALA A 32 -4.05 6.11 0.00
N ASP A 33 -5.34 5.85 -0.31
CA ASP A 33 -6.15 4.88 0.42
C ASP A 33 -5.55 3.46 0.32
N ALA A 34 -5.03 3.10 -0.85
CA ALA A 34 -4.35 1.82 -1.07
C ALA A 34 -3.09 1.67 -0.20
N ARG A 35 -2.27 2.72 -0.06
CA ARG A 35 -1.10 2.73 0.83
C ARG A 35 -1.50 2.54 2.28
N VAL A 36 -2.52 3.25 2.75
CA VAL A 36 -3.05 3.10 4.11
C VAL A 36 -3.51 1.67 4.36
N LEU A 37 -4.25 1.05 3.42
CA LEU A 37 -4.63 -0.36 3.56
C LEU A 37 -3.42 -1.28 3.68
N ILE A 38 -2.40 -1.11 2.83
CA ILE A 38 -1.17 -1.92 2.86
C ILE A 38 -0.40 -1.77 4.17
N GLU A 39 -0.41 -0.57 4.77
CA GLU A 39 0.19 -0.31 6.08
C GLU A 39 -0.61 -0.98 7.21
N LEU A 40 -1.94 -0.94 7.14
CA LEU A 40 -2.82 -1.46 8.20
C LEU A 40 -2.94 -2.98 8.20
N ILE A 41 -3.09 -3.61 7.03
CA ILE A 41 -3.44 -5.04 6.92
C ILE A 41 -2.33 -5.88 6.24
N GLY A 42 -1.25 -5.23 5.83
CA GLY A 42 -0.14 -5.86 5.12
C GLY A 42 -0.43 -6.08 3.63
N THR A 43 0.34 -6.98 3.02
CA THR A 43 0.39 -7.14 1.55
C THR A 43 -0.41 -8.34 1.04
N ASN A 44 -1.34 -8.89 1.83
CA ASN A 44 -2.19 -9.99 1.36
C ASN A 44 -3.23 -9.49 0.36
N TRP A 45 -3.12 -9.95 -0.89
CA TRP A 45 -3.94 -9.45 -2.00
C TRP A 45 -5.45 -9.66 -1.79
N ASN A 46 -5.89 -10.82 -1.29
CA ASN A 46 -7.31 -11.10 -1.09
C ASN A 46 -7.92 -10.20 -0.01
N SER A 47 -7.20 -9.98 1.09
CA SER A 47 -7.60 -9.04 2.12
C SER A 47 -7.67 -7.62 1.59
N LEU A 48 -6.67 -7.19 0.81
CA LEU A 48 -6.64 -5.85 0.20
C LEU A 48 -7.82 -5.61 -0.74
N ILE A 49 -8.14 -6.56 -1.62
CA ILE A 49 -9.30 -6.46 -2.52
C ILE A 49 -10.61 -6.36 -1.73
N ARG A 50 -10.75 -7.16 -0.67
CA ARG A 50 -11.96 -7.12 0.18
C ARG A 50 -12.12 -5.75 0.83
N GLU A 51 -11.09 -5.25 1.52
CA GLU A 51 -11.17 -3.96 2.21
C GLU A 51 -11.35 -2.80 1.23
N ALA A 52 -10.65 -2.80 0.09
CA ALA A 52 -10.80 -1.78 -0.94
C ALA A 52 -12.23 -1.73 -1.52
N ARG A 53 -12.88 -2.87 -1.72
CA ARG A 53 -14.29 -2.93 -2.13
C ARG A 53 -15.23 -2.40 -1.05
N VAL A 54 -14.96 -2.68 0.23
CA VAL A 54 -15.75 -2.11 1.33
C VAL A 54 -15.60 -0.59 1.38
N LEU A 55 -14.41 -0.05 1.10
CA LEU A 55 -14.18 1.41 1.00
C LEU A 55 -14.96 2.03 -0.15
N THR A 56 -14.94 1.41 -1.34
CA THR A 56 -15.65 1.95 -2.52
C THR A 56 -17.17 1.93 -2.33
N SER A 57 -17.73 0.89 -1.70
CA SER A 57 -19.18 0.82 -1.41
C SER A 57 -19.68 1.82 -0.37
N ARG A 58 -18.78 2.48 0.36
CA ARG A 58 -19.11 3.49 1.38
C ARG A 58 -19.00 4.94 0.86
N ARG A 59 -18.50 5.13 -0.36
CA ARG A 59 -18.48 6.42 -1.05
C ARG A 59 -19.69 6.56 -1.95
#